data_AF-A0A2P4S4K5-F1
#
_entry.id   AF-A0A2P4S4K5-F1
#
_cell.length_a   1.000
_cell.length_b   1.000
_cell.length_c   1.000
_cell.angle_alpha   90.00
_cell.angle_beta   90.00
_cell.angle_gamma   90.00
#
_symmetry.space_group_name_H-M   'P 1'
#
loop_
_entity.id
_entity.type
_entity.pdbx_description
1 polymer ?
#
loop_
_entity_poly.entity_id
_entity_poly.type
_entity_poly.pdbx_seq_one_letter_code
_entity_poly.pdbx_strand_id
1 'polypeptide(L)'
;IITSEEAERRGQVYDRQGATYLFDLDYVEDVYTVDAAHYGNISHFVNHSCDPNLQVYNVFIENLDERLPRIALFATRPIRAGEELTFDYNMHGGHPPPPPTPTPTLRHRARGHAGSHDPLGHGGHPTV
;
A
#
# COMPACT_ATOMS: atom_id res chain seq x y z
N ILE A 1 6.55 1.75 -14.76
CA ILE A 1 7.34 0.56 -15.14
C ILE A 1 8.70 1.05 -15.59
N ILE A 2 9.76 0.48 -15.03
CA ILE A 2 11.17 0.78 -15.29
C ILE A 2 11.91 -0.55 -15.52
N THR A 3 13.13 -0.52 -16.03
CA THR A 3 13.96 -1.73 -16.16
C THR A 3 14.47 -2.18 -14.79
N SER A 4 14.79 -3.47 -14.63
CA SER A 4 15.36 -4.00 -13.38
C SER A 4 16.67 -3.29 -13.00
N GLU A 5 17.51 -2.92 -13.98
CA GLU A 5 18.72 -2.11 -13.73
C GLU A 5 18.41 -0.73 -13.13
N GLU A 6 17.39 -0.04 -13.64
CA GLU A 6 16.97 1.26 -13.10
C GLU A 6 16.30 1.10 -11.74
N ALA A 7 15.59 -0.02 -11.50
CA ALA A 7 15.01 -0.36 -10.21
C ALA A 7 16.09 -0.55 -9.15
N GLU A 8 17.15 -1.31 -9.43
CA GLU A 8 18.30 -1.48 -8.53
C GLU A 8 18.94 -0.13 -8.18
N ARG A 9 19.15 0.73 -9.19
CA ARG A 9 19.70 2.08 -8.99
C ARG A 9 18.82 2.94 -8.07
N ARG A 10 17.49 2.85 -8.19
CA ARG A 10 16.53 3.58 -7.33
C ARG A 10 16.39 2.92 -5.96
N GLY A 11 16.41 1.59 -5.88
CA GLY A 11 16.31 0.79 -4.66
C GLY A 11 17.37 1.21 -3.63
N GLN A 12 18.62 1.38 -4.07
CA GLN A 12 19.70 1.88 -3.21
C GLN A 12 19.40 3.25 -2.56
N VAL A 13 18.59 4.09 -3.21
CA VAL A 13 18.15 5.39 -2.67
C VAL A 13 16.97 5.20 -1.72
N TYR A 14 16.01 4.36 -2.10
CA TYR A 14 14.78 4.06 -1.36
C TYR A 14 15.05 3.32 -0.04
N ASP A 15 16.00 2.39 -0.04
CA ASP A 15 16.42 1.65 1.16
C ASP A 15 16.95 2.59 2.24
N ARG A 16 17.73 3.62 1.84
CA ARG A 16 18.21 4.66 2.77
C ARG A 16 17.10 5.53 3.35
N GLN A 17 15.95 5.57 2.68
CA GLN A 17 14.78 6.36 3.09
C GLN A 17 13.73 5.51 3.83
N GLY A 18 13.91 4.18 3.86
CA GLY A 18 12.99 3.26 4.52
C GLY A 18 11.63 3.15 3.84
N ALA A 19 11.55 3.41 2.53
CA ALA A 19 10.31 3.33 1.76
C ALA A 19 10.61 2.75 0.38
N THR A 20 10.21 1.50 0.14
CA THR A 20 10.26 0.90 -1.21
C THR A 20 8.86 0.76 -1.77
N TYR A 21 8.70 1.21 -3.01
CA TYR A 21 7.47 1.06 -3.80
C TYR A 21 7.77 0.31 -5.11
N LEU A 22 8.82 -0.51 -5.08
CA LEU A 22 9.26 -1.35 -6.18
C LEU A 22 8.55 -2.70 -6.10
N PHE A 23 8.05 -3.17 -7.24
CA PHE A 23 7.42 -4.47 -7.39
C PHE A 23 7.89 -5.11 -8.70
N ASP A 24 8.66 -6.19 -8.59
CA ASP A 24 9.27 -6.84 -9.75
C ASP A 24 8.25 -7.64 -10.57
N LEU A 25 8.42 -7.62 -11.89
CA LEU A 25 7.61 -8.36 -12.86
C LEU A 25 8.40 -9.57 -13.38
N ASP A 26 8.97 -10.35 -12.47
CA ASP A 26 9.98 -11.40 -12.67
C ASP A 26 9.42 -12.78 -13.10
N TYR A 27 8.17 -12.83 -13.60
CA TYR A 27 7.46 -14.08 -13.84
C TYR A 27 7.92 -14.87 -15.07
N VAL A 28 8.53 -14.20 -16.06
CA VAL A 28 9.04 -14.85 -17.28
C VAL A 28 10.51 -14.50 -17.49
N GLU A 29 10.83 -13.21 -17.48
CA GLU A 29 12.19 -12.69 -17.49
C GLU A 29 12.26 -11.51 -16.53
N ASP A 30 13.33 -11.42 -15.74
CA ASP A 30 13.58 -10.29 -14.84
C ASP A 30 14.06 -9.06 -15.64
N VAL A 31 13.10 -8.39 -16.28
CA VAL A 31 13.37 -7.25 -17.19
C VAL A 31 12.78 -5.95 -16.65
N TYR A 32 11.65 -6.03 -15.95
CA TYR A 32 10.86 -4.86 -15.58
C TYR A 32 10.39 -4.88 -14.14
N THR A 33 10.31 -3.67 -13.56
CA THR A 33 9.80 -3.42 -12.21
C THR A 33 8.77 -2.30 -12.27
N VAL A 34 7.68 -2.44 -11.50
CA VAL A 34 6.75 -1.34 -11.22
C VAL A 34 7.36 -0.46 -10.13
N ASP A 35 7.54 0.82 -10.43
CA ASP A 35 7.93 1.83 -9.45
C ASP A 35 6.75 2.76 -9.18
N ALA A 36 6.19 2.67 -7.98
CA ALA A 36 5.06 3.48 -7.53
C ALA A 36 5.45 4.62 -6.56
N ALA A 37 6.75 4.97 -6.47
CA ALA A 37 7.21 6.04 -5.58
C ALA A 37 6.73 7.43 -6.02
N HIS A 38 6.66 7.66 -7.32
CA HIS A 38 6.26 8.94 -7.92
C HIS A 38 4.92 8.87 -8.67
N TYR A 39 4.65 7.75 -9.32
CA TYR A 39 3.46 7.53 -10.14
C TYR A 39 2.86 6.18 -9.82
N GLY A 40 1.71 6.18 -9.17
CA GLY A 40 1.01 4.97 -8.74
C GLY A 40 -0.47 5.24 -8.52
N ASN A 41 -1.17 4.24 -8.02
CA ASN A 41 -2.54 4.38 -7.53
C ASN A 41 -2.59 3.97 -6.05
N ILE A 42 -3.80 3.94 -5.47
CA ILE A 42 -4.02 3.62 -4.05
C ILE A 42 -3.44 2.26 -3.60
N SER A 43 -3.16 1.34 -4.53
CA SER A 43 -2.65 0.00 -4.21
C SER A 43 -1.29 0.02 -3.53
N HIS A 44 -0.48 1.07 -3.72
CA HIS A 44 0.83 1.18 -3.07
C HIS A 44 0.76 1.41 -1.54
N PHE A 45 -0.45 1.61 -0.99
CA PHE A 45 -0.70 1.70 0.45
C PHE A 45 -1.11 0.36 1.08
N VAL A 46 -1.30 -0.69 0.29
CA VAL A 46 -1.71 -2.01 0.80
C VAL A 46 -0.48 -2.64 1.47
N ASN A 47 -0.59 -2.91 2.77
CA ASN A 47 0.54 -3.33 3.59
C ASN A 47 0.81 -4.84 3.54
N HIS A 48 1.94 -5.23 4.13
CA HIS A 48 2.30 -6.63 4.33
C HIS A 48 1.54 -7.27 5.50
N SER A 49 1.15 -8.53 5.34
CA SER A 49 0.84 -9.45 6.44
C SER A 49 1.35 -10.86 6.12
N CYS A 50 1.84 -11.59 7.13
CA CYS A 50 2.15 -13.02 7.01
C CYS A 50 0.88 -13.90 6.96
N ASP A 51 -0.27 -13.34 7.34
CA ASP A 51 -1.62 -13.93 7.16
C ASP A 51 -2.49 -12.93 6.37
N PRO A 52 -2.27 -12.81 5.06
CA PRO A 52 -2.90 -11.79 4.23
C PRO A 52 -4.35 -12.14 3.86
N ASN A 53 -5.13 -11.12 3.52
CA ASN A 53 -6.48 -11.29 2.96
C ASN A 53 -6.58 -10.99 1.45
N LEU A 54 -5.47 -10.58 0.83
CA LEU A 54 -5.30 -10.42 -0.62
C LEU A 54 -4.20 -11.32 -1.17
N GLN A 55 -4.35 -11.71 -2.43
CA GLN A 55 -3.38 -12.43 -3.24
C GLN A 55 -3.08 -11.62 -4.51
N VAL A 56 -1.81 -11.60 -4.92
CA VAL A 56 -1.34 -10.95 -6.14
C VAL A 56 -1.49 -11.91 -7.32
N TYR A 57 -1.99 -11.38 -8.44
CA TYR A 57 -2.09 -12.08 -9.72
C TYR A 57 -1.58 -11.21 -10.86
N ASN A 58 -0.92 -11.84 -11.81
CA ASN A 58 -0.66 -11.24 -13.12
C ASN A 58 -1.89 -11.37 -14.00
N VAL A 59 -2.30 -10.26 -14.60
CA VAL A 59 -3.38 -10.22 -15.57
C VAL A 59 -2.93 -9.52 -16.83
N PHE A 60 -3.35 -10.07 -17.96
CA PHE A 60 -3.06 -9.54 -19.28
C PHE A 60 -4.34 -8.88 -19.80
N ILE A 61 -4.30 -7.55 -19.92
CA ILE A 61 -5.42 -6.74 -20.41
C ILE A 61 -4.94 -6.01 -21.65
N GLU A 62 -5.53 -6.33 -22.81
CA GLU A 62 -5.25 -5.73 -24.12
C GLU A 62 -3.81 -5.91 -24.66
N ASN A 63 -2.89 -6.42 -23.83
CA ASN A 63 -1.50 -6.72 -24.16
C ASN A 63 -1.18 -8.14 -23.66
N LEU A 64 -0.58 -8.95 -24.54
CA LEU A 64 -0.17 -10.34 -24.25
C LEU A 64 1.35 -10.50 -24.13
N ASP A 65 2.11 -9.40 -24.08
CA ASP A 65 3.55 -9.48 -23.76
C ASP A 65 3.73 -9.97 -22.31
N GLU A 66 4.23 -11.18 -22.17
CA GLU A 66 4.39 -11.86 -20.87
C GLU A 66 5.36 -11.15 -19.93
N ARG A 67 6.21 -10.25 -20.46
CA ARG A 67 7.14 -9.41 -19.68
C ARG A 67 6.46 -8.19 -19.07
N LEU A 68 5.24 -7.85 -19.51
CA LEU A 68 4.50 -6.67 -19.08
C LEU A 68 3.08 -7.02 -18.60
N PRO A 69 2.95 -7.92 -17.59
CA PRO A 69 1.66 -8.15 -16.96
C PRO A 69 1.21 -6.91 -16.19
N ARG A 70 -0.10 -6.76 -15.99
CA ARG A 70 -0.65 -5.86 -14.97
C ARG A 70 -0.78 -6.63 -13.67
N ILE A 71 -0.47 -5.98 -12.55
CA ILE A 71 -0.66 -6.54 -11.21
C ILE A 71 -2.10 -6.30 -10.76
N ALA A 72 -2.77 -7.36 -10.33
CA ALA A 72 -4.10 -7.33 -9.75
C ALA A 72 -4.11 -7.97 -8.36
N LEU A 73 -4.86 -7.37 -7.45
CA LEU A 73 -5.07 -7.87 -6.09
C LEU A 73 -6.48 -8.45 -5.98
N PHE A 74 -6.59 -9.70 -5.55
CA PHE A 74 -7.88 -10.38 -5.34
C PHE A 74 -8.01 -10.87 -3.91
N ALA A 75 -9.22 -10.78 -3.35
CA ALA A 75 -9.50 -11.28 -2.01
C ALA A 75 -9.44 -12.82 -1.97
N THR A 76 -8.77 -13.36 -0.94
CA THR A 76 -8.67 -14.81 -0.71
C THR A 76 -9.79 -15.34 0.18
N ARG A 77 -10.51 -14.44 0.86
CA ARG A 77 -11.64 -14.73 1.74
C ARG A 77 -12.57 -13.50 1.82
N PRO A 78 -13.79 -13.63 2.36
CA PRO A 78 -14.60 -12.48 2.71
C PRO A 78 -13.86 -11.50 3.64
N ILE A 79 -13.94 -10.21 3.34
CA ILE A 79 -13.29 -9.11 4.07
C ILE A 79 -14.37 -8.24 4.71
N ARG A 80 -14.25 -7.96 6.00
CA ARG A 80 -15.24 -7.12 6.71
C ARG A 80 -14.99 -5.63 6.42
N ALA A 81 -16.05 -4.83 6.49
CA ALA A 81 -15.89 -3.38 6.41
C ALA A 81 -14.98 -2.87 7.54
N GLY A 82 -13.99 -2.05 7.20
CA GLY A 82 -12.99 -1.52 8.14
C GLY A 82 -11.82 -2.46 8.44
N GLU A 83 -11.81 -3.68 7.88
CA GLU A 83 -10.64 -4.56 7.93
C GLU A 83 -9.54 -4.06 6.99
N GLU A 84 -8.30 -4.03 7.45
CA GLU A 84 -7.15 -3.62 6.64
C GLU A 84 -6.89 -4.64 5.52
N LEU A 85 -6.63 -4.14 4.31
CA LEU A 85 -6.23 -4.96 3.17
C LEU A 85 -4.72 -5.20 3.22
N THR A 86 -4.30 -6.47 3.14
CA THR A 86 -2.89 -6.86 3.19
C THR A 86 -2.56 -7.99 2.22
N PHE A 87 -1.33 -8.01 1.70
CA PHE A 87 -0.79 -9.11 0.89
C PHE A 87 0.60 -9.52 1.40
N ASP A 88 1.11 -10.68 0.97
CA ASP A 88 2.48 -11.09 1.30
C ASP A 88 3.49 -10.39 0.39
N TYR A 89 4.40 -9.60 0.95
CA TYR A 89 5.45 -8.90 0.19
C TYR A 89 6.52 -9.87 -0.32
N ASN A 90 6.63 -11.06 0.28
CA ASN A 90 7.67 -12.03 -0.01
C ASN A 90 7.19 -13.18 -0.90
N MET A 91 6.13 -12.99 -1.69
CA MET A 91 5.55 -14.07 -2.52
C MET A 91 6.56 -14.82 -3.39
N HIS A 92 7.67 -14.17 -3.76
CA HIS A 92 8.72 -14.75 -4.61
C HIS A 92 9.99 -15.17 -3.85
N GLY A 93 9.98 -15.16 -2.51
CA GLY A 93 11.00 -15.81 -1.67
C GLY A 93 12.42 -15.25 -1.71
N GLY A 94 12.69 -14.13 -2.41
CA GLY A 94 14.05 -13.62 -2.64
C GLY A 94 14.45 -12.37 -1.85
N HIS A 95 13.49 -11.52 -1.44
CA HIS A 95 13.80 -10.22 -0.84
C HIS A 95 13.30 -10.12 0.61
N PRO A 96 14.08 -9.51 1.52
CA PRO A 96 13.58 -9.17 2.84
C PRO A 96 12.40 -8.20 2.69
N PRO A 97 11.33 -8.34 3.50
CA PRO A 97 10.19 -7.44 3.41
C PRO A 97 10.67 -6.01 3.69
N PRO A 98 10.19 -4.99 2.96
CA PRO A 98 10.48 -3.61 3.33
C PRO A 98 10.10 -3.32 4.78
N PRO A 99 10.77 -2.33 5.40
CA PRO A 99 10.39 -1.89 6.73
C PRO A 99 8.89 -1.57 6.76
N PRO A 100 8.20 -1.88 7.87
CA PRO A 100 6.77 -1.64 7.98
C PRO A 100 6.49 -0.19 7.63
N THR A 101 5.69 0.00 6.57
CA THR A 101 5.18 1.32 6.21
C THR A 101 4.52 1.88 7.45
N PRO A 102 4.90 3.09 7.91
CA PRO A 102 4.20 3.71 9.02
C PRO A 102 2.75 3.81 8.56
N THR A 103 1.86 3.07 9.22
CA THR A 103 0.42 3.19 9.01
C THR A 103 0.13 4.68 8.96
N PRO A 104 -0.53 5.21 7.91
CA PRO A 104 -1.00 6.58 7.98
C PRO A 104 -1.98 6.61 9.15
N THR A 105 -1.47 6.94 10.33
CA THR A 105 -2.29 7.34 11.44
C THR A 105 -3.01 8.55 10.89
N LEU A 106 -4.28 8.33 10.52
CA LEU A 106 -5.20 9.41 10.25
C LEU A 106 -5.22 10.20 11.57
N ARG A 107 -4.33 11.19 11.68
CA ARG A 107 -4.41 12.15 12.76
C ARG A 107 -5.78 12.76 12.56
N HIS A 108 -6.73 12.37 13.41
CA HIS A 108 -7.91 13.17 13.64
C HIS A 108 -7.39 14.59 13.79
N ARG A 109 -7.71 15.44 12.80
CA ARG A 109 -7.48 16.87 12.88
C ARG A 109 -8.29 17.29 14.10
N ALA A 110 -7.65 17.34 15.26
CA ALA A 110 -8.16 18.04 16.41
C ALA A 110 -8.40 19.46 15.90
N ARG A 111 -9.68 19.81 15.69
CA ARG A 111 -10.08 21.15 15.30
C ARG A 111 -9.56 22.06 16.41
N GLY A 112 -8.51 22.82 16.11
CA GLY A 112 -8.03 23.89 16.96
C GLY A 112 -9.20 24.80 17.30
N HIS A 113 -9.55 24.84 18.58
CA HIS A 113 -10.49 25.81 19.13
C HIS A 113 -9.90 27.20 18.96
N ALA A 114 -10.60 28.07 18.23
CA ALA A 114 -10.52 29.50 18.44
C ALA A 114 -11.27 29.79 19.75
N GLY A 115 -10.58 30.39 20.72
CA GLY A 115 -11.19 30.76 21.99
C GLY A 115 -12.14 31.94 21.85
N SER A 116 -13.19 31.96 22.67
CA SER A 116 -13.56 33.09 23.54
C SER A 116 -14.88 32.82 24.27
N HIS A 117 -14.83 32.96 25.61
CA HIS A 117 -15.93 33.24 26.56
C HIS A 117 -16.98 32.16 26.89
N ASP A 118 -16.86 31.65 28.12
CA ASP A 118 -17.91 31.14 29.03
C ASP A 118 -18.83 32.29 29.52
N PRO A 119 -19.98 32.10 30.24
CA PRO A 119 -20.52 30.84 30.78
C PRO A 119 -22.09 30.70 30.78
N LEU A 120 -22.56 29.57 31.36
CA LEU A 120 -23.88 29.30 31.96
C LEU A 120 -25.00 28.73 31.07
N GLY A 121 -25.51 27.56 31.45
CA GLY A 121 -26.78 27.04 30.94
C GLY A 121 -27.06 25.57 31.26
N HIS A 122 -27.81 25.33 32.32
CA HIS A 122 -28.38 24.07 32.78
C HIS A 122 -28.98 23.12 31.72
N GLY A 123 -28.79 21.81 31.94
CA GLY A 123 -29.87 20.81 31.96
C GLY A 123 -30.31 20.14 30.66
N GLY A 124 -30.38 18.80 30.67
CA GLY A 124 -31.30 18.03 29.82
C GLY A 124 -30.72 16.77 29.17
N HIS A 125 -31.03 15.59 29.73
CA HIS A 125 -31.27 14.35 28.97
C HIS A 125 -32.51 14.56 28.04
N PRO A 126 -32.59 13.95 26.84
CA PRO A 126 -33.07 12.56 26.64
C PRO A 126 -32.31 11.80 25.52
N THR A 127 -32.20 10.46 25.50
CA THR A 127 -33.15 9.48 24.90
C THR A 127 -33.61 9.93 23.51
N VAL A 128 -33.17 9.34 22.40
CA VAL A 128 -33.35 7.97 21.86
C VAL A 128 -32.19 7.66 20.92
#